data_AF-A0A0S3UK13-F1
#
_entry.id   AF-A0A0S3UK13-F1
#
_cell.length_a   1.000
_cell.length_b   1.000
_cell.length_c   1.000
_cell.angle_alpha   90.00
_cell.angle_beta   90.00
_cell.angle_gamma   90.00
#
_symmetry.space_group_name_H-M   'P 1'
#
loop_
_entity.id
_entity.type
_entity.pdbx_description
1 polymer ?
#
loop_
_entity_poly.entity_id
_entity_poly.type
_entity_poly.pdbx_seq_one_letter_code
_entity_poly.pdbx_strand_id
1 'polypeptide(L)'
;MKTIIVLYRRANTGKTTTLNYLIGLLDKSKEEMQSLTKDRRVTISYGNKSIAVTTQGDNKYEIEENIKFFEKEDCDILVTATRSRGQTTDAIYKYHKEINAKIIWIEKNLSVILEDSINQMQAKDIQATIDTLII
;
A
#
# COMPACT_ATOMS: atom_id res chain seq x y z
N MET A 1 14.95 -4.89 -9.52
CA MET A 1 13.66 -5.59 -9.74
C MET A 1 12.61 -4.91 -8.89
N LYS A 2 11.48 -4.48 -9.48
CA LYS A 2 10.41 -3.78 -8.75
C LYS A 2 9.63 -4.76 -7.84
N THR A 3 9.02 -4.24 -6.78
CA THR A 3 8.20 -5.03 -5.84
C THR A 3 6.82 -4.40 -5.65
N ILE A 4 5.78 -5.23 -5.53
CA ILE A 4 4.41 -4.81 -5.24
C ILE A 4 3.95 -5.48 -3.93
N ILE A 5 3.64 -4.67 -2.93
CA ILE A 5 3.06 -5.09 -1.65
C ILE A 5 1.58 -4.72 -1.66
N VAL A 6 0.72 -5.72 -1.46
CA VAL A 6 -0.73 -5.56 -1.56
C VAL A 6 -1.38 -5.80 -0.21
N LEU A 7 -2.00 -4.76 0.36
CA LEU A 7 -2.85 -4.87 1.54
C LEU A 7 -4.28 -5.16 1.10
N TYR A 8 -4.77 -6.39 1.31
CA TYR A 8 -6.06 -6.82 0.77
C TYR A 8 -7.03 -7.25 1.85
N ARG A 9 -8.32 -6.89 1.67
CA ARG A 9 -9.50 -7.46 2.34
C ARG A 9 -10.80 -6.84 1.81
N ARG A 10 -11.96 -7.26 2.33
CA ARG A 10 -13.27 -6.61 2.12
C ARG A 10 -13.24 -5.09 2.41
N ALA A 11 -14.27 -4.39 1.92
CA ALA A 11 -14.50 -2.96 2.18
C ALA A 11 -14.46 -2.64 3.68
N ASN A 12 -14.15 -1.40 4.04
CA ASN A 12 -14.35 -0.86 5.39
C ASN A 12 -13.66 -1.69 6.48
N THR A 13 -12.38 -2.00 6.25
CA THR A 13 -11.56 -2.82 7.16
C THR A 13 -10.35 -2.07 7.72
N GLY A 14 -10.23 -0.76 7.46
CA GLY A 14 -9.09 0.05 7.93
C GLY A 14 -7.86 0.05 7.00
N LYS A 15 -8.01 -0.32 5.72
CA LYS A 15 -6.89 -0.33 4.74
C LYS A 15 -6.30 1.07 4.53
N THR A 16 -7.15 2.05 4.19
CA THR A 16 -6.74 3.46 4.01
C THR A 16 -6.03 3.97 5.25
N THR A 17 -6.57 3.72 6.44
CA THR A 17 -5.96 4.13 7.71
C THR A 17 -4.60 3.47 7.97
N THR A 18 -4.48 2.17 7.73
CA THR A 18 -3.19 1.45 7.87
C THR A 18 -2.13 2.01 6.93
N LEU A 19 -2.48 2.26 5.67
CA LEU A 19 -1.54 2.82 4.70
C LEU A 19 -1.19 4.28 4.99
N ASN A 20 -2.10 5.06 5.58
CA ASN A 20 -1.78 6.41 6.05
C ASN A 20 -0.83 6.41 7.27
N TYR A 21 -0.98 5.45 8.19
CA TYR A 21 0.03 5.23 9.23
C TYR A 21 1.39 4.83 8.64
N LEU A 22 1.40 3.95 7.65
CA LEU A 22 2.63 3.57 6.95
C LEU A 22 3.30 4.79 6.31
N ILE A 23 2.55 5.70 5.68
CA ILE A 23 3.11 6.93 5.12
C ILE A 23 3.84 7.74 6.20
N GLY A 24 3.25 7.92 7.39
CA GLY A 24 3.90 8.64 8.49
C GLY A 24 5.13 7.92 9.06
N LEU A 25 5.13 6.58 9.07
CA LEU A 25 6.28 5.77 9.48
C LEU A 25 7.45 5.87 8.50
N LEU A 26 7.17 5.93 7.19
CA LEU A 26 8.18 6.06 6.14
C LEU A 26 8.66 7.51 5.98
N ASP A 27 7.79 8.50 6.20
CA ASP A 27 8.10 9.92 6.13
C ASP A 27 7.23 10.74 7.09
N LYS A 28 7.83 11.13 8.23
CA LYS A 28 7.17 11.94 9.26
C LYS A 28 6.67 13.28 8.76
N SER A 29 7.26 13.86 7.71
CA SER A 29 6.80 15.14 7.15
C SER A 29 5.44 15.03 6.46
N LYS A 30 5.00 13.80 6.14
CA LYS A 30 3.73 13.48 5.48
C LYS A 30 2.70 12.87 6.43
N GLU A 31 3.03 12.80 7.72
CA GLU A 31 2.12 12.42 8.78
C GLU A 31 1.07 13.51 8.98
N GLU A 32 -0.19 13.17 8.72
CA GLU A 32 -1.30 14.11 8.84
C GLU A 32 -2.49 13.38 9.46
N MET A 33 -2.83 13.74 10.71
CA MET A 33 -3.98 13.16 11.42
C MET A 33 -5.29 13.30 10.63
N GLN A 34 -5.50 14.45 9.95
CA GLN A 34 -6.68 14.68 9.11
C GLN A 34 -6.73 13.82 7.84
N SER A 35 -5.60 13.20 7.48
CA SER A 35 -5.46 12.37 6.28
C SER A 35 -5.57 10.88 6.58
N LEU A 36 -5.66 10.45 7.85
CA LEU A 36 -5.78 9.03 8.23
C LEU A 36 -6.98 8.33 7.56
N THR A 37 -8.05 9.06 7.26
CA THR A 37 -9.25 8.53 6.58
C THR A 37 -9.36 8.97 5.13
N LYS A 38 -8.46 9.82 4.63
CA LYS A 38 -8.49 10.32 3.26
C LYS A 38 -7.67 9.43 2.36
N ASP A 39 -8.18 9.25 1.15
CA ASP A 39 -7.43 8.54 0.14
C ASP A 39 -6.39 9.43 -0.56
N ARG A 40 -5.18 8.90 -0.74
CA ARG A 40 -4.06 9.60 -1.38
C ARG A 40 -3.06 8.65 -2.03
N ARG A 41 -2.28 9.22 -2.95
CA ARG A 41 -1.12 8.59 -3.60
C ARG A 41 0.10 9.43 -3.27
N VAL A 42 1.15 8.80 -2.74
CA VAL A 42 2.32 9.50 -2.24
C VAL A 42 3.58 8.75 -2.63
N THR A 43 4.56 9.46 -3.16
CA THR A 43 5.93 8.96 -3.37
C THR A 43 6.79 9.28 -2.17
N ILE A 44 7.58 8.33 -1.68
CA ILE A 44 8.44 8.47 -0.49
C ILE A 44 9.82 7.91 -0.80
N SER A 45 10.86 8.69 -0.54
CA SER A 45 12.23 8.19 -0.53
C SER A 45 12.51 7.56 0.83
N TYR A 46 12.84 6.27 0.86
CA TYR A 46 13.08 5.53 2.09
C TYR A 46 14.29 4.60 1.91
N GLY A 47 15.37 4.88 2.65
CA GLY A 47 16.67 4.25 2.41
C GLY A 47 17.19 4.57 1.01
N ASN A 48 17.57 3.54 0.25
CA ASN A 48 18.01 3.63 -1.14
C ASN A 48 16.88 3.37 -2.17
N LYS A 49 15.61 3.32 -1.74
CA LYS A 49 14.45 3.02 -2.59
C LYS A 49 13.47 4.19 -2.67
N SER A 50 12.80 4.29 -3.82
CA SER A 50 11.59 5.10 -3.98
C SER A 50 10.34 4.23 -3.84
N ILE A 51 9.38 4.67 -3.02
CA ILE A 51 8.18 3.92 -2.66
C ILE A 51 6.92 4.72 -3.00
N ALA A 52 6.04 4.15 -3.81
CA ALA A 52 4.69 4.66 -4.01
C ALA A 52 3.74 4.00 -3.00
N VAL A 53 3.11 4.77 -2.12
CA VAL A 53 2.01 4.30 -1.26
C VAL A 53 0.69 4.85 -1.78
N THR A 54 -0.26 3.97 -2.07
CA THR A 54 -1.55 4.31 -2.66
C THR A 54 -2.68 3.69 -1.84
N THR A 55 -3.61 4.51 -1.36
CA THR A 55 -4.68 4.02 -0.48
C THR A 55 -5.95 3.63 -1.23
N GLN A 56 -6.20 4.23 -2.39
CA GLN A 56 -7.31 3.85 -3.29
C GLN A 56 -7.14 2.40 -3.76
N GLY A 57 -8.25 1.71 -4.02
CA GLY A 57 -8.20 0.29 -4.41
C GLY A 57 -9.55 -0.42 -4.40
N ASP A 58 -10.64 0.33 -4.48
CA ASP A 58 -12.01 -0.18 -4.41
C ASP A 58 -12.51 -0.72 -5.75
N ASN A 59 -12.02 -0.15 -6.85
CA ASN A 59 -12.40 -0.51 -8.21
C ASN A 59 -11.18 -0.58 -9.14
N LYS A 60 -11.39 -1.15 -10.34
CA LYS A 60 -10.31 -1.35 -11.33
C LYS A 60 -9.66 -0.02 -11.77
N TYR A 61 -10.46 1.03 -11.93
CA TYR A 61 -9.97 2.34 -12.35
C TYR A 61 -8.95 2.91 -11.36
N GLU A 62 -9.23 2.82 -10.06
CA GLU A 62 -8.29 3.25 -9.01
C GLU A 62 -6.98 2.49 -9.04
N ILE A 63 -7.02 1.18 -9.31
CA ILE A 63 -5.81 0.35 -9.45
C ILE A 63 -5.00 0.75 -10.69
N GLU A 64 -5.65 1.00 -11.81
CA GLU A 64 -4.97 1.48 -13.03
C GLU A 64 -4.30 2.84 -12.79
N GLU A 65 -4.95 3.75 -12.07
CA GLU A 65 -4.35 5.03 -11.69
C GLU A 65 -3.20 4.86 -10.67
N ASN A 66 -3.29 3.90 -9.75
CA ASN A 66 -2.18 3.57 -8.84
C ASN A 66 -0.95 3.06 -9.61
N ILE A 67 -1.17 2.21 -10.62
CA ILE A 67 -0.12 1.68 -11.50
C ILE A 67 0.52 2.81 -12.31
N LYS A 68 -0.30 3.67 -12.95
CA LYS A 68 0.22 4.82 -13.70
C LYS A 68 1.05 5.75 -12.81
N PHE A 69 0.58 6.00 -11.59
CA PHE A 69 1.33 6.79 -10.61
C PHE A 69 2.68 6.15 -10.28
N PHE A 70 2.69 4.85 -9.99
CA PHE A 70 3.91 4.09 -9.71
C PHE A 70 4.94 4.12 -10.85
N GLU A 71 4.48 4.02 -12.10
CA GLU A 71 5.35 4.09 -13.28
C GLU A 71 5.86 5.50 -13.55
N LYS A 72 4.97 6.49 -13.50
CA LYS A 72 5.31 7.90 -13.73
C LYS A 72 6.37 8.40 -12.76
N GLU A 73 6.25 8.03 -11.49
CA GLU A 73 7.17 8.42 -10.42
C GLU A 73 8.40 7.50 -10.32
N ASP A 74 8.54 6.56 -11.26
CA ASP A 74 9.59 5.54 -11.38
C ASP A 74 10.01 4.91 -10.05
N CYS A 75 9.02 4.49 -9.27
CA CYS A 75 9.28 3.93 -7.95
C CYS A 75 9.79 2.49 -8.03
N ASP A 76 10.52 2.05 -7.00
CA ASP A 76 11.00 0.68 -6.83
C ASP A 76 9.93 -0.24 -6.22
N ILE A 77 9.16 0.30 -5.28
CA ILE A 77 8.16 -0.44 -4.49
C ILE A 77 6.79 0.24 -4.61
N LEU A 78 5.77 -0.53 -4.97
CA LEU A 78 4.37 -0.12 -4.88
C LEU A 78 3.74 -0.76 -3.64
N VAL A 79 3.20 0.03 -2.72
CA VAL A 79 2.33 -0.42 -1.64
C VAL A 79 0.90 0.03 -1.96
N THR A 80 -0.02 -0.91 -2.14
CA THR A 80 -1.37 -0.59 -2.61
C THR A 80 -2.46 -1.40 -1.91
N ALA A 81 -3.64 -0.80 -1.77
CA ALA A 81 -4.82 -1.50 -1.28
C ALA A 81 -5.55 -2.22 -2.42
N THR A 82 -6.13 -3.40 -2.14
CA THR A 82 -7.08 -4.03 -3.05
C THR A 82 -8.26 -4.63 -2.29
N ARG A 83 -9.30 -5.05 -3.04
CA ARG A 83 -10.27 -6.02 -2.54
C ARG A 83 -9.67 -7.42 -2.51
N SER A 84 -10.37 -8.37 -1.89
CA SER A 84 -9.88 -9.74 -1.71
C SER A 84 -9.97 -10.61 -2.96
N ARG A 85 -10.86 -10.26 -3.90
CA ARG A 85 -11.09 -10.99 -5.16
C ARG A 85 -11.62 -10.03 -6.23
N GLY A 86 -11.53 -10.45 -7.48
CA GLY A 86 -12.12 -9.78 -8.64
C GLY A 86 -11.19 -8.74 -9.25
N GLN A 87 -11.78 -7.77 -9.95
CA GLN A 87 -11.07 -6.92 -10.90
C GLN A 87 -9.85 -6.16 -10.33
N THR A 88 -9.86 -5.78 -9.05
CA THR A 88 -8.72 -5.08 -8.43
C THR A 88 -7.53 -6.01 -8.19
N THR A 89 -7.79 -7.18 -7.63
CA THR A 89 -6.80 -8.25 -7.45
C THR A 89 -6.27 -8.72 -8.81
N ASP A 90 -7.16 -8.94 -9.78
CA ASP A 90 -6.80 -9.42 -11.11
C ASP A 90 -5.94 -8.41 -11.87
N ALA A 91 -6.22 -7.10 -11.74
CA ALA A 91 -5.42 -6.05 -12.36
C ALA A 91 -3.99 -6.02 -11.80
N ILE A 92 -3.81 -6.05 -10.48
CA ILE A 92 -2.48 -6.13 -9.86
C ILE A 92 -1.78 -7.45 -10.23
N TYR A 93 -2.53 -8.56 -10.25
CA TYR A 93 -1.97 -9.86 -10.61
C TYR A 93 -1.54 -9.92 -12.09
N LYS A 94 -2.26 -9.26 -13.00
CA LYS A 94 -1.80 -9.13 -14.38
C LYS A 94 -0.54 -8.27 -14.47
N TYR A 95 -0.57 -7.11 -13.80
CA TYR A 95 0.49 -6.12 -13.88
C TYR A 95 1.84 -6.62 -13.35
N HIS A 96 1.88 -7.27 -12.18
CA HIS A 96 3.17 -7.75 -11.65
C HIS A 96 3.87 -8.76 -12.57
N LYS A 97 3.10 -9.56 -13.34
CA LYS A 97 3.67 -10.49 -14.34
C LYS A 97 4.24 -9.74 -15.53
N GLU A 98 3.52 -8.72 -16.00
CA GLU A 98 3.92 -7.90 -17.14
C GLU A 98 5.28 -7.24 -16.91
N ILE A 99 5.51 -6.70 -15.72
CA ILE A 99 6.78 -6.03 -15.37
C ILE A 99 7.78 -6.96 -14.66
N ASN A 100 7.48 -8.26 -14.56
CA ASN A 100 8.27 -9.25 -13.82
C ASN A 100 8.67 -8.78 -12.40
N ALA A 101 7.70 -8.21 -11.68
CA ALA A 101 7.88 -7.71 -10.31
C ALA A 101 7.60 -8.80 -9.28
N LYS A 102 8.32 -8.73 -8.15
CA LYS A 102 7.98 -9.50 -6.95
C LYS A 102 6.63 -9.02 -6.42
N ILE A 103 5.76 -9.94 -6.02
CA ILE A 103 4.47 -9.61 -5.41
C ILE A 103 4.36 -10.20 -4.00
N ILE A 104 3.88 -9.40 -3.04
CA ILE A 104 3.68 -9.79 -1.64
C ILE A 104 2.25 -9.43 -1.26
N TRP A 105 1.46 -10.43 -0.84
CA TRP A 105 0.08 -10.23 -0.39
C TRP A 105 0.01 -10.25 1.13
N ILE A 106 -0.55 -9.20 1.73
CA ILE A 106 -0.75 -9.06 3.17
C ILE A 106 -2.24 -8.88 3.42
N GLU A 107 -2.86 -9.82 4.14
CA GLU A 107 -4.27 -9.70 4.50
C GLU A 107 -4.45 -8.66 5.61
N LYS A 108 -5.46 -7.78 5.50
CA LYS A 108 -5.77 -6.79 6.54
C LYS A 108 -6.19 -7.47 7.85
N ASN A 109 -5.53 -7.14 8.96
CA ASN A 109 -5.93 -7.57 10.30
C ASN A 109 -7.22 -6.85 10.75
N LEU A 110 -8.11 -7.53 11.47
CA LEU A 110 -9.35 -6.95 11.97
C LEU A 110 -9.39 -6.92 13.50
N SER A 111 -9.94 -5.83 14.03
CA SER A 111 -10.44 -5.76 15.39
C SER A 111 -11.56 -4.74 15.46
N VAL A 112 -12.61 -5.05 16.23
CA VAL A 112 -13.73 -4.13 16.46
C VAL A 112 -13.41 -3.18 17.61
N ILE A 113 -12.63 -3.64 18.60
CA ILE A 113 -12.33 -2.87 19.83
C ILE A 113 -11.03 -2.08 19.70
N LEU A 114 -10.04 -2.66 19.03
CA LEU A 114 -8.68 -2.13 18.92
C LEU A 114 -8.33 -1.79 17.46
N GLU A 115 -9.30 -1.30 16.69
CA GLU A 115 -9.14 -1.05 15.25
C GLU A 115 -7.89 -0.20 14.97
N ASP A 116 -7.74 0.90 15.72
CA ASP A 116 -6.62 1.82 15.54
C ASP A 116 -5.26 1.19 15.87
N SER A 117 -5.16 0.51 17.03
CA SER A 117 -3.93 -0.19 17.42
C SER A 117 -3.54 -1.29 16.43
N ILE A 118 -4.53 -2.00 15.86
CA ILE A 118 -4.29 -2.99 14.80
C ILE A 118 -3.80 -2.32 13.51
N ASN A 119 -4.38 -1.17 13.13
CA ASN A 119 -3.93 -0.43 11.95
C ASN A 119 -2.49 0.06 12.11
N GLN A 120 -2.14 0.62 13.27
CA GLN A 120 -0.78 1.06 13.57
C GLN A 120 0.22 -0.10 13.60
N MET A 121 -0.12 -1.20 14.27
CA MET A 121 0.74 -2.38 14.35
C MET A 121 0.96 -3.00 12.96
N GLN A 122 -0.10 -3.11 12.16
CA GLN A 122 0.01 -3.64 10.82
C GLN A 122 0.80 -2.71 9.88
N ALA A 123 0.74 -1.40 10.08
CA ALA A 123 1.61 -0.47 9.35
C ALA A 123 3.10 -0.73 9.66
N LYS A 124 3.44 -1.05 10.92
CA LYS A 124 4.80 -1.45 11.31
C LYS A 124 5.22 -2.79 10.70
N ASP A 125 4.31 -3.76 10.61
CA ASP A 125 4.61 -5.04 9.95
C ASP A 125 4.90 -4.84 8.45
N ILE A 126 4.16 -3.94 7.78
CA ILE A 126 4.42 -3.58 6.38
C ILE A 126 5.75 -2.84 6.25
N GLN A 127 6.07 -1.91 7.17
CA GLN A 127 7.38 -1.24 7.22
C GLN A 127 8.52 -2.25 7.39
N ALA A 128 8.41 -3.18 8.33
CA ALA A 128 9.42 -4.22 8.54
C ALA A 128 9.59 -5.09 7.27
N THR A 129 8.49 -5.37 6.56
CA THR A 129 8.54 -6.06 5.25
C THR A 129 9.35 -5.24 4.24
N ILE A 130 9.12 -3.93 4.16
CA ILE A 130 9.87 -2.99 3.31
C ILE A 130 11.36 -2.97 3.69
N ASP A 131 11.69 -2.95 4.98
CA ASP A 131 13.07 -2.95 5.46
C ASP A 131 13.86 -4.17 4.94
N THR A 132 13.22 -5.34 4.81
CA THR A 132 13.85 -6.54 4.22
C THR A 132 14.18 -6.40 2.72
N LEU A 133 13.62 -5.40 2.03
CA LEU A 133 13.78 -5.16 0.59
C LEU A 133 14.79 -4.05 0.26
N ILE A 134 15.27 -3.32 1.28
CA ILE A 134 16.13 -2.13 1.15
C ILE A 134 17.63 -2.47 1.33
N ILE A 135 17.93 -3.75 1.56
CA ILE A 135 19.31 -4.28 1.65
C ILE A 135 20.15 -3.85 0.44
#